data_AF-A0A6J4NIL1-F1
#
_entry.id   AF-A0A6J4NIL1-F1
#
_cell.length_a   1.000
_cell.length_b   1.000
_cell.length_c   1.000
_cell.angle_alpha   90.00
_cell.angle_beta   90.00
_cell.angle_gamma   90.00
#
_symmetry.space_group_name_H-M   'P 1'
#
loop_
_entity.id
_entity.type
_entity.pdbx_description
1 polymer ?
#
loop_
_entity_poly.entity_id
_entity_poly.type
_entity_poly.pdbx_seq_one_letter_code
_entity_poly.pdbx_strand_id
1 'polypeptide(L)'
;MILCKSLCFSVSFVLIYTAAVFAQERPRIIPNQPSEAINQPINRAVKRPVLTNQITVQNPPSLVKKTGSSQPINSISAAPAAKSYSSSFNQKLLQAIQTRLGIPYIYGSSGPNSYDCSGLVWSVFTQAGFPFERSSARTLWQNSVSVEGDDRYKFGTLVFFNNLGHIGIVYDDRGFYHASSSQGVTFSRFDGYWGKRIVGFRRIVLPN
;
A
#
# COMPACT_ATOMS: atom_id res chain seq x y z
N MET A 1 -41.48 47.69 -41.86
CA MET A 1 -42.67 47.15 -42.54
C MET A 1 -42.67 45.65 -42.28
N ILE A 2 -43.58 45.16 -41.43
CA ILE A 2 -44.77 44.37 -41.84
C ILE A 2 -44.35 42.95 -42.25
N LEU A 3 -44.81 41.81 -41.72
CA LEU A 3 -45.84 41.35 -40.78
C LEU A 3 -45.39 39.90 -40.40
N CYS A 4 -45.45 39.43 -39.16
CA CYS A 4 -46.57 38.69 -38.55
C CYS A 4 -46.83 37.26 -39.09
N LYS A 5 -46.66 36.26 -38.20
CA LYS A 5 -47.64 35.21 -37.76
C LYS A 5 -46.88 34.01 -37.18
N SER A 6 -46.97 33.77 -35.87
CA SER A 6 -47.98 32.90 -35.23
C SER A 6 -47.96 31.47 -35.76
N LEU A 7 -47.73 30.45 -34.93
CA LEU A 7 -48.79 29.83 -34.13
C LEU A 7 -48.27 28.65 -33.28
N CYS A 8 -48.92 28.49 -32.13
CA CYS A 8 -48.86 27.50 -31.05
C CYS A 8 -48.63 26.02 -31.42
N PHE A 9 -48.07 25.27 -30.45
CA PHE A 9 -48.66 24.07 -29.80
C PHE A 9 -47.76 23.75 -28.58
N SER A 10 -48.17 23.96 -27.32
CA SER A 10 -48.80 22.96 -26.44
C SER A 10 -48.26 21.54 -26.71
N VAL A 11 -47.62 20.85 -25.77
CA VAL A 11 -48.31 20.09 -24.72
C VAL A 11 -47.32 19.76 -23.60
N SER A 12 -47.74 20.04 -22.37
CA SER A 12 -47.16 19.57 -21.11
C SER A 12 -47.13 18.04 -21.05
N PHE A 13 -45.98 17.45 -20.70
CA PHE A 13 -45.95 16.12 -20.11
C PHE A 13 -45.12 16.17 -18.83
N VAL A 14 -45.82 16.44 -17.73
CA VAL A 14 -45.32 16.24 -16.37
C VAL A 14 -45.25 14.73 -16.16
N LEU A 15 -44.06 14.14 -16.25
CA LEU A 15 -43.84 12.76 -15.78
C LEU A 15 -43.80 12.80 -14.25
N ILE A 16 -44.95 12.47 -13.65
CA ILE A 16 -45.06 12.21 -12.23
C ILE A 16 -44.44 10.84 -11.97
N TYR A 17 -43.17 10.81 -11.57
CA TYR A 17 -42.53 9.60 -11.05
C TYR A 17 -43.08 9.32 -9.64
N THR A 18 -44.15 8.54 -9.54
CA THR A 18 -44.56 7.94 -8.26
C THR A 18 -43.70 6.70 -8.02
N ALA A 19 -42.59 6.87 -7.30
CA ALA A 19 -41.86 5.76 -6.72
C ALA A 19 -42.66 5.23 -5.51
N ALA A 20 -43.34 4.10 -5.68
CA ALA A 20 -43.90 3.34 -4.57
C ALA A 20 -42.76 2.72 -3.77
N VAL A 21 -42.42 3.34 -2.63
CA VAL A 21 -41.51 2.78 -1.63
C VAL A 21 -42.27 1.70 -0.88
N PHE A 22 -42.13 0.44 -1.30
CA PHE A 22 -42.48 -0.70 -0.46
C PHE A 22 -41.39 -0.84 0.60
N ALA A 23 -41.66 -0.29 1.79
CA ALA A 23 -40.90 -0.57 2.99
C ALA A 23 -41.15 -2.03 3.39
N GLN A 24 -40.24 -2.92 3.03
CA GLN A 24 -40.23 -4.30 3.52
C GLN A 24 -39.59 -4.29 4.91
N GLU A 25 -40.42 -4.44 5.94
CA GLU A 25 -40.00 -4.53 7.33
C GLU A 25 -39.06 -5.73 7.50
N ARG A 26 -37.75 -5.44 7.66
CA ARG A 26 -36.79 -6.48 8.04
C ARG A 26 -37.04 -6.86 9.51
N PRO A 27 -37.12 -8.16 9.83
CA PRO A 27 -37.25 -8.60 11.22
C PRO A 27 -36.06 -8.09 12.06
N ARG A 28 -36.35 -7.54 13.24
CA ARG A 28 -35.34 -7.20 14.25
C ARG A 28 -34.56 -8.45 14.61
N ILE A 29 -33.25 -8.44 14.35
CA ILE A 29 -32.31 -9.38 14.99
C ILE A 29 -32.28 -9.00 16.48
N ILE A 30 -32.80 -9.88 17.33
CA ILE A 30 -32.59 -9.83 18.78
C ILE A 30 -31.10 -10.15 19.03
N PRO A 31 -30.34 -9.31 19.76
CA PRO A 31 -29.02 -9.70 20.22
C PRO A 31 -29.19 -10.75 21.34
N ASN A 32 -29.04 -12.02 20.98
CA ASN A 32 -28.85 -13.07 21.97
C ASN A 32 -27.43 -12.96 22.53
N GLN A 33 -27.37 -12.54 23.80
CA GLN A 33 -26.47 -12.92 24.89
C GLN A 33 -24.95 -13.14 24.61
N PRO A 34 -24.08 -12.56 25.46
CA PRO A 34 -22.63 -12.74 25.36
C PRO A 34 -22.25 -14.18 25.69
N SER A 35 -21.66 -14.89 24.72
CA SER A 35 -20.95 -16.14 24.99
C SER A 35 -19.63 -15.83 25.70
N GLU A 36 -19.70 -15.98 27.02
CA GLU A 36 -18.66 -16.21 28.01
C GLU A 36 -17.28 -16.62 27.45
N ALA A 37 -16.26 -15.83 27.78
CA ALA A 37 -14.87 -16.19 27.54
C ALA A 37 -14.46 -17.35 28.45
N ILE A 38 -14.30 -18.54 27.89
CA ILE A 38 -13.75 -19.70 28.60
C ILE A 38 -12.24 -19.48 28.79
N ASN A 39 -11.87 -18.85 29.91
CA ASN A 39 -10.51 -18.87 30.43
C ASN A 39 -10.27 -20.18 31.17
N GLN A 40 -9.87 -21.23 30.45
CA GLN A 40 -9.28 -22.41 31.09
C GLN A 40 -7.75 -22.40 30.90
N PRO A 41 -6.95 -22.51 31.97
CA PRO A 41 -5.50 -22.67 31.85
C PRO A 41 -5.20 -24.06 31.29
N ILE A 42 -4.61 -24.11 30.09
CA ILE A 42 -4.17 -25.34 29.47
C ILE A 42 -2.87 -25.80 30.15
N ASN A 43 -3.01 -26.56 31.25
CA ASN A 43 -1.91 -27.32 31.83
C ASN A 43 -1.59 -28.52 30.93
N ARG A 44 -0.84 -28.28 29.85
CA ARG A 44 -0.17 -29.36 29.10
C ARG A 44 1.32 -29.30 29.37
N ALA A 45 1.76 -30.16 30.30
CA ALA A 45 3.15 -30.57 30.42
C ALA A 45 3.55 -31.33 29.13
N VAL A 46 3.95 -30.59 28.11
CA VAL A 46 4.61 -31.18 26.94
C VAL A 46 6.07 -31.41 27.30
N LYS A 47 6.40 -32.67 27.56
CA LYS A 47 7.77 -33.18 27.68
C LYS A 47 8.52 -32.79 26.40
N ARG A 48 9.42 -31.81 26.45
CA ARG A 48 10.25 -31.43 25.31
C ARG A 48 11.27 -32.55 25.04
N PRO A 49 11.32 -33.15 23.84
CA PRO A 49 12.47 -33.96 23.47
C PRO A 49 13.67 -33.03 23.24
N VAL A 50 14.78 -33.32 23.92
CA VAL A 50 16.07 -32.66 23.69
C VAL A 50 16.65 -33.21 22.39
N LEU A 51 16.79 -32.36 21.38
CA LEU A 51 17.46 -32.72 20.13
C LEU A 51 18.97 -32.52 20.30
N THR A 52 19.66 -33.53 20.79
CA THR A 52 21.13 -33.51 20.94
C THR A 52 21.79 -33.95 19.64
N ASN A 53 21.76 -33.10 18.61
CA ASN A 53 22.58 -33.34 17.42
C ASN A 53 24.00 -32.81 17.68
N GLN A 54 24.94 -33.72 17.89
CA GLN A 54 26.37 -33.47 17.94
C GLN A 54 26.84 -32.93 16.58
N ILE A 55 27.20 -31.66 16.52
CA ILE A 55 27.88 -31.07 15.37
C ILE A 55 29.37 -31.37 15.52
N THR A 56 29.86 -32.38 14.80
CA THR A 56 31.29 -32.64 14.65
C THR A 56 31.87 -31.59 13.71
N VAL A 57 32.68 -30.67 14.24
CA VAL A 57 33.44 -29.69 13.45
C VAL A 57 34.58 -30.42 12.73
N GLN A 58 34.45 -30.63 11.43
CA GLN A 58 35.57 -31.04 10.59
C GLN A 58 36.21 -29.80 9.96
N ASN A 59 37.47 -29.52 10.34
CA ASN A 59 38.29 -28.51 9.67
C ASN A 59 38.62 -28.98 8.24
N PRO A 60 38.46 -28.14 7.21
CA PRO A 60 38.78 -28.52 5.84
C PRO A 60 40.31 -28.55 5.61
N PRO A 61 40.83 -29.52 4.83
CA PRO A 61 42.23 -29.52 4.42
C PRO A 61 42.51 -28.43 3.37
N SER A 62 43.69 -27.80 3.51
CA SER A 62 44.16 -26.71 2.67
C SER A 62 44.87 -27.18 1.40
N LEU A 63 44.77 -26.30 0.36
CA LEU A 63 45.55 -26.23 -0.89
C LEU A 63 45.08 -27.23 -1.97
N VAL A 64 44.82 -26.81 -3.22
CA VAL A 64 45.85 -26.55 -4.24
C VAL A 64 45.34 -25.67 -5.42
N LYS A 65 46.24 -24.77 -5.85
CA LYS A 65 46.54 -24.08 -7.14
C LYS A 65 45.52 -23.20 -7.90
N LYS A 66 46.05 -21.98 -8.09
CA LYS A 66 45.77 -20.87 -9.00
C LYS A 66 45.97 -21.26 -10.48
N THR A 67 44.94 -21.07 -11.31
CA THR A 67 45.04 -20.76 -12.76
C THR A 67 43.67 -20.35 -13.29
N GLY A 68 43.54 -19.12 -13.80
CA GLY A 68 42.33 -18.63 -14.47
C GLY A 68 42.24 -17.11 -14.49
N SER A 69 42.65 -16.52 -15.61
CA SER A 69 42.55 -15.08 -15.92
C SER A 69 41.14 -14.54 -15.69
N SER A 70 40.99 -13.48 -14.90
CA SER A 70 39.73 -12.76 -14.73
C SER A 70 39.90 -11.28 -15.08
N GLN A 71 39.10 -10.85 -16.04
CA GLN A 71 38.73 -9.47 -16.31
C GLN A 71 38.21 -8.80 -15.03
N PRO A 72 38.30 -7.47 -14.88
CA PRO A 72 37.92 -6.80 -13.63
C PRO A 72 36.43 -6.99 -13.37
N ILE A 73 36.09 -7.94 -12.48
CA ILE A 73 34.76 -8.04 -11.90
C ILE A 73 34.59 -6.85 -10.97
N ASN A 74 33.81 -5.90 -11.46
CA ASN A 74 33.47 -4.70 -10.72
C ASN A 74 32.75 -5.13 -9.43
N SER A 75 33.44 -4.92 -8.30
CA SER A 75 32.97 -4.87 -6.92
C SER A 75 31.75 -5.71 -6.55
N ILE A 76 31.98 -6.70 -5.69
CA ILE A 76 30.96 -7.36 -4.86
C ILE A 76 30.32 -6.25 -4.02
N SER A 77 29.19 -5.72 -4.53
CA SER A 77 28.45 -4.63 -3.93
C SER A 77 27.97 -5.05 -2.56
N ALA A 78 28.30 -4.23 -1.56
CA ALA A 78 27.67 -4.22 -0.25
C ALA A 78 26.15 -4.44 -0.37
N ALA A 79 25.57 -5.07 0.66
CA ALA A 79 24.13 -5.24 0.85
C ALA A 79 23.37 -4.01 0.32
N PRO A 80 22.27 -4.18 -0.43
CA PRO A 80 21.68 -3.09 -1.19
C PRO A 80 21.19 -2.01 -0.21
N ALA A 81 22.04 -1.00 0.01
CA ALA A 81 21.60 0.31 0.43
C ALA A 81 20.45 0.66 -0.50
N ALA A 82 19.30 1.04 0.07
CA ALA A 82 18.07 1.31 -0.66
C ALA A 82 18.38 2.18 -1.88
N LYS A 83 18.58 1.59 -3.06
CA LYS A 83 18.93 2.34 -4.27
C LYS A 83 17.70 3.12 -4.69
N SER A 84 17.93 4.28 -5.30
CA SER A 84 16.85 5.01 -5.96
C SER A 84 16.31 4.15 -7.11
N TYR A 85 14.99 4.14 -7.32
CA TYR A 85 14.41 3.43 -8.45
C TYR A 85 14.86 4.03 -9.78
N SER A 86 14.81 3.24 -10.85
CA SER A 86 15.14 3.72 -12.20
C SER A 86 14.18 4.82 -12.65
N SER A 87 14.65 5.71 -13.51
CA SER A 87 13.82 6.80 -14.07
C SER A 87 12.59 6.27 -14.80
N SER A 88 12.72 5.15 -15.52
CA SER A 88 11.60 4.51 -16.23
C SER A 88 10.55 3.94 -15.29
N PHE A 89 10.96 3.33 -14.17
CA PHE A 89 10.03 2.88 -13.13
C PHE A 89 9.31 4.07 -12.49
N ASN A 90 10.05 5.12 -12.12
CA ASN A 90 9.48 6.32 -11.51
C ASN A 90 8.44 6.99 -12.41
N GLN A 91 8.68 7.06 -13.72
CA GLN A 91 7.71 7.59 -14.67
C GLN A 91 6.41 6.78 -14.67
N LYS A 92 6.49 5.45 -14.73
CA LYS A 92 5.31 4.57 -14.71
C LYS A 92 4.56 4.65 -13.37
N LEU A 93 5.30 4.72 -12.26
CA LEU A 93 4.72 4.86 -10.92
C LEU A 93 3.96 6.19 -10.80
N LEU A 94 4.54 7.29 -11.26
CA LEU A 94 3.88 8.60 -11.25
C LEU A 94 2.62 8.58 -12.15
N GLN A 95 2.71 8.00 -13.35
CA GLN A 95 1.55 7.87 -14.24
C GLN A 95 0.43 7.06 -13.57
N ALA A 96 0.76 5.94 -12.91
CA ALA A 96 -0.22 5.13 -12.20
C ALA A 96 -0.86 5.87 -11.02
N ILE A 97 -0.11 6.71 -10.30
CA ILE A 97 -0.67 7.56 -9.25
C ILE A 97 -1.63 8.61 -9.85
N GLN A 98 -1.20 9.30 -10.91
CA GLN A 98 -1.97 10.37 -11.55
C GLN A 98 -3.32 9.89 -12.06
N THR A 99 -3.40 8.69 -12.65
CA THR A 99 -4.66 8.12 -13.13
C THR A 99 -5.65 7.75 -12.01
N ARG A 100 -5.21 7.78 -10.75
CA ARG A 100 -6.02 7.42 -9.59
C ARG A 100 -6.43 8.60 -8.72
N LEU A 101 -5.91 9.80 -8.98
CA LEU A 101 -6.24 10.99 -8.18
C LEU A 101 -7.76 11.18 -8.05
N GLY A 102 -8.22 11.46 -6.84
CA GLY A 102 -9.63 11.64 -6.49
C GLY A 102 -10.42 10.35 -6.26
N ILE A 103 -9.87 9.17 -6.57
CA ILE A 103 -10.60 7.91 -6.36
C ILE A 103 -10.86 7.69 -4.85
N PRO A 104 -12.10 7.39 -4.42
CA PRO A 104 -12.48 7.31 -3.02
C PRO A 104 -11.71 6.30 -2.19
N TYR A 105 -11.60 6.58 -0.89
CA TYR A 105 -11.05 5.64 0.07
C TYR A 105 -12.10 4.63 0.55
N ILE A 106 -11.76 3.34 0.50
CA ILE A 106 -12.52 2.26 1.17
C ILE A 106 -11.52 1.28 1.78
N TYR A 107 -11.66 1.03 3.08
CA TYR A 107 -10.80 0.10 3.81
C TYR A 107 -10.78 -1.29 3.16
N GLY A 108 -9.58 -1.86 2.97
CA GLY A 108 -9.38 -3.15 2.31
C GLY A 108 -9.38 -3.09 0.78
N SER A 109 -9.80 -1.98 0.17
CA SER A 109 -9.94 -1.90 -1.29
C SER A 109 -8.58 -1.71 -1.99
N SER A 110 -8.48 -2.23 -3.21
CA SER A 110 -7.28 -2.19 -4.05
C SER A 110 -7.57 -1.81 -5.51
N GLY A 111 -8.73 -1.19 -5.77
CA GLY A 111 -9.14 -0.70 -7.08
C GLY A 111 -10.22 -1.52 -7.78
N PRO A 112 -10.66 -1.09 -8.97
CA PRO A 112 -10.32 0.20 -9.58
C PRO A 112 -11.14 1.37 -9.02
N ASN A 113 -12.29 1.10 -8.38
CA ASN A 113 -13.26 2.14 -8.01
C ASN A 113 -13.01 2.78 -6.63
N SER A 114 -12.12 2.20 -5.84
CA SER A 114 -11.73 2.71 -4.51
C SER A 114 -10.38 2.13 -4.10
N TYR A 115 -9.71 2.77 -3.15
CA TYR A 115 -8.43 2.29 -2.62
C TYR A 115 -8.35 2.50 -1.11
N ASP A 116 -7.77 1.56 -0.37
CA ASP A 116 -7.17 1.90 0.93
C ASP A 116 -5.74 2.41 0.76
N CYS A 117 -5.11 2.82 1.86
CA CYS A 117 -3.76 3.39 1.83
C CYS A 117 -2.72 2.41 1.26
N SER A 118 -2.69 1.17 1.73
CA SER A 118 -1.80 0.11 1.24
C SER A 118 -2.21 -0.46 -0.12
N GLY A 119 -3.51 -0.44 -0.44
CA GLY A 119 -4.06 -0.92 -1.71
C GLY A 119 -3.75 0.03 -2.85
N LEU A 120 -3.70 1.35 -2.58
CA LEU A 120 -3.13 2.31 -3.53
C LEU A 120 -1.68 1.96 -3.84
N VAL A 121 -0.83 1.81 -2.82
CA VAL A 121 0.60 1.47 -2.99
C VAL A 121 0.76 0.21 -3.82
N TRP A 122 0.08 -0.88 -3.43
CA TRP A 122 0.12 -2.14 -4.16
C TRP A 122 -0.31 -1.97 -5.63
N SER A 123 -1.41 -1.26 -5.88
CA SER A 123 -1.95 -1.09 -7.23
C SER A 123 -1.01 -0.30 -8.15
N VAL A 124 -0.43 0.81 -7.67
CA VAL A 124 0.42 1.66 -8.51
C VAL A 124 1.80 1.04 -8.76
N PHE A 125 2.37 0.33 -7.78
CA PHE A 125 3.62 -0.41 -7.98
C PHE A 125 3.42 -1.59 -8.93
N THR A 126 2.30 -2.33 -8.79
CA THR A 126 1.94 -3.41 -9.72
C THR A 126 1.82 -2.88 -11.15
N GLN A 127 1.12 -1.76 -11.35
CA GLN A 127 1.02 -1.13 -12.68
C GLN A 127 2.35 -0.57 -13.19
N ALA A 128 3.24 -0.14 -12.30
CA ALA A 128 4.59 0.31 -12.66
C ALA A 128 5.51 -0.83 -13.12
N GLY A 129 5.04 -2.09 -13.05
CA GLY A 129 5.79 -3.28 -13.45
C GLY A 129 6.44 -4.01 -12.27
N PHE A 130 6.02 -3.72 -11.04
CA PHE A 130 6.50 -4.40 -9.84
C PHE A 130 5.33 -5.02 -9.04
N PRO A 131 4.83 -6.19 -9.47
CA PRO A 131 3.85 -6.92 -8.70
C PRO A 131 4.48 -7.50 -7.43
N PHE A 132 3.77 -7.39 -6.31
CA PHE A 132 4.10 -8.06 -5.05
C PHE A 132 2.79 -8.45 -4.35
N GLU A 133 2.87 -9.19 -3.24
CA GLU A 133 1.67 -9.61 -2.52
C GLU A 133 0.96 -8.42 -1.84
N ARG A 134 -0.37 -8.36 -2.02
CA ARG A 134 -1.19 -7.34 -1.36
C ARG A 134 -1.07 -7.51 0.16
N SER A 135 -0.58 -6.47 0.82
CA SER A 135 -0.22 -6.55 2.24
C SER A 135 -0.47 -5.26 3.00
N SER A 136 -0.68 -5.35 4.31
CA SER A 136 -0.96 -4.19 5.17
C SER A 136 0.23 -3.22 5.25
N ALA A 137 -0.02 -1.98 5.66
CA ALA A 137 1.06 -1.03 5.96
C ALA A 137 2.08 -1.60 6.99
N ARG A 138 1.61 -2.33 8.01
CA ARG A 138 2.51 -2.97 8.98
C ARG A 138 3.38 -4.07 8.37
N THR A 139 2.82 -4.88 7.48
CA THR A 139 3.57 -5.92 6.76
C THR A 139 4.59 -5.29 5.81
N LEU A 140 4.21 -4.25 5.08
CA LEU A 140 5.12 -3.50 4.21
C LEU A 140 6.27 -2.87 4.99
N TRP A 141 6.02 -2.35 6.19
CA TRP A 141 7.08 -1.84 7.08
C TRP A 141 8.12 -2.92 7.43
N GLN A 142 7.66 -4.13 7.76
CA GLN A 142 8.52 -5.25 8.13
C GLN A 142 9.35 -5.77 6.95
N ASN A 143 8.76 -5.78 5.75
CA ASN A 143 9.37 -6.36 4.55
C ASN A 143 10.15 -5.34 3.71
N SER A 144 10.27 -4.09 4.17
CA SER A 144 10.97 -3.01 3.44
C SER A 144 12.20 -2.50 4.20
N VAL A 145 13.16 -1.98 3.46
CA VAL A 145 14.44 -1.49 4.03
C VAL A 145 14.28 -0.06 4.54
N SER A 146 14.87 0.27 5.70
CA SER A 146 14.86 1.64 6.25
C SER A 146 15.56 2.61 5.31
N VAL A 147 15.04 3.83 5.21
CA VAL A 147 15.66 4.91 4.42
C VAL A 147 15.82 6.13 5.31
N GLU A 148 17.07 6.61 5.42
CA GLU A 148 17.44 7.75 6.25
C GLU A 148 18.11 8.84 5.41
N GLY A 149 18.45 9.98 6.03
CA GLY A 149 19.10 11.08 5.32
C GLY A 149 18.22 11.64 4.19
N ASP A 150 18.83 12.25 3.18
CA ASP A 150 18.09 12.88 2.07
C ASP A 150 17.39 11.86 1.18
N ASP A 151 17.83 10.60 1.21
CA ASP A 151 17.24 9.51 0.44
C ASP A 151 15.77 9.25 0.81
N ARG A 152 15.33 9.66 2.01
CA ARG A 152 13.95 9.49 2.47
C ARG A 152 12.95 10.29 1.65
N TYR A 153 13.40 11.37 1.02
CA TYR A 153 12.58 12.25 0.18
C TYR A 153 12.63 11.91 -1.30
N LYS A 154 13.33 10.85 -1.69
CA LYS A 154 13.34 10.41 -3.08
C LYS A 154 12.00 9.80 -3.47
N PHE A 155 11.54 10.14 -4.68
CA PHE A 155 10.30 9.64 -5.25
C PHE A 155 10.18 8.12 -5.15
N GLY A 156 8.99 7.64 -4.77
CA GLY A 156 8.71 6.22 -4.62
C GLY A 156 9.08 5.63 -3.25
N THR A 157 9.80 6.36 -2.40
CA THR A 157 9.98 5.97 -0.99
C THR A 157 8.62 5.88 -0.31
N LEU A 158 8.44 4.90 0.56
CA LEU A 158 7.22 4.77 1.35
C LEU A 158 7.39 5.52 2.67
N VAL A 159 6.39 6.31 3.03
CA VAL A 159 6.32 6.99 4.32
C VAL A 159 5.17 6.42 5.14
N PHE A 160 5.43 6.12 6.41
CA PHE A 160 4.49 5.48 7.32
C PHE A 160 4.08 6.44 8.42
N PHE A 161 2.81 6.39 8.82
CA PHE A 161 2.25 7.28 9.82
C PHE A 161 1.41 6.53 10.88
N ASN A 162 1.10 7.22 11.98
CA ASN A 162 0.10 6.81 12.97
C ASN A 162 0.31 5.36 13.47
N ASN A 163 1.49 5.05 14.00
CA ASN A 163 1.84 3.71 14.49
C ASN A 163 1.61 2.59 13.44
N LEU A 164 1.98 2.88 12.18
CA LEU A 164 1.81 2.02 11.01
C LEU A 164 0.34 1.82 10.58
N GLY A 165 -0.56 2.70 11.01
CA GLY A 165 -1.96 2.70 10.59
C GLY A 165 -2.20 3.36 9.23
N HIS A 166 -1.21 4.09 8.70
CA HIS A 166 -1.32 4.74 7.39
C HIS A 166 0.00 4.74 6.63
N ILE A 167 -0.07 4.75 5.31
CA ILE A 167 1.07 4.71 4.39
C ILE A 167 0.85 5.62 3.19
N GLY A 168 1.92 6.18 2.66
CA GLY A 168 1.94 6.95 1.42
C GLY A 168 3.23 6.77 0.63
N ILE A 169 3.25 7.33 -0.57
CA ILE A 169 4.38 7.32 -1.51
C ILE A 169 4.94 8.73 -1.59
N VAL A 170 6.17 8.89 -1.13
CA VAL A 170 6.91 10.15 -1.19
C VAL A 170 6.98 10.65 -2.63
N TYR A 171 6.64 11.93 -2.81
CA TYR A 171 6.87 12.62 -4.06
C TYR A 171 8.24 13.30 -4.06
N ASP A 172 8.44 14.15 -3.06
CA ASP A 172 9.64 14.95 -2.81
C ASP A 172 9.73 15.29 -1.30
N ASP A 173 10.56 16.25 -0.93
CA ASP A 173 10.72 16.75 0.44
C ASP A 173 9.51 17.54 0.96
N ARG A 174 8.61 17.95 0.07
CA ARG A 174 7.42 18.74 0.43
C ARG A 174 6.23 17.85 0.76
N GLY A 175 6.11 16.67 0.14
CA GLY A 175 4.95 15.83 0.37
C GLY A 175 4.93 14.46 -0.31
N PHE A 176 3.75 13.86 -0.29
CA PHE A 176 3.52 12.47 -0.65
C PHE A 176 2.09 12.24 -1.17
N TYR A 177 1.93 11.18 -1.95
CA TYR A 177 0.63 10.70 -2.40
C TYR A 177 0.10 9.59 -1.49
N HIS A 178 -1.19 9.60 -1.21
CA HIS A 178 -1.85 8.55 -0.41
C HIS A 178 -3.36 8.50 -0.70
N ALA A 179 -4.02 7.42 -0.26
CA ALA A 179 -5.48 7.38 -0.20
C ALA A 179 -5.96 7.96 1.14
N SER A 180 -6.54 9.16 1.13
CA SER A 180 -7.13 9.85 2.28
C SER A 180 -8.56 9.37 2.52
N SER A 181 -8.93 9.12 3.77
CA SER A 181 -10.30 8.74 4.14
C SER A 181 -11.35 9.80 3.79
N SER A 182 -10.96 11.08 3.65
CA SER A 182 -11.87 12.19 3.34
C SER A 182 -11.75 12.70 1.90
N GLN A 183 -10.58 12.57 1.27
CA GLN A 183 -10.29 13.18 -0.03
C GLN A 183 -10.04 12.15 -1.15
N GLY A 184 -10.05 10.86 -0.83
CA GLY A 184 -9.61 9.82 -1.76
C GLY A 184 -8.11 9.91 -2.04
N VAL A 185 -7.67 9.40 -3.19
CA VAL A 185 -6.26 9.48 -3.61
C VAL A 185 -5.86 10.94 -3.84
N THR A 186 -4.92 11.44 -3.04
CA THR A 186 -4.55 12.86 -3.03
C THR A 186 -3.07 13.05 -2.72
N PHE A 187 -2.57 14.26 -2.97
CA PHE A 187 -1.28 14.75 -2.50
C PHE A 187 -1.45 15.48 -1.17
N SER A 188 -0.60 15.17 -0.20
CA SER A 188 -0.52 15.85 1.09
C SER A 188 0.89 16.35 1.35
N ARG A 189 1.00 17.49 2.01
CA ARG A 189 2.28 18.06 2.46
C ARG A 189 2.73 17.41 3.77
N PHE A 190 4.04 17.39 4.01
CA PHE A 190 4.61 16.93 5.28
C PHE A 190 4.47 17.95 6.42
N ASP A 191 4.14 19.19 6.13
CA ASP A 191 3.89 20.18 7.18
C ASP A 191 2.59 19.90 7.96
N GLY A 192 2.50 20.48 9.16
CA GLY A 192 1.28 20.43 9.97
C GLY A 192 0.88 19.03 10.45
N TYR A 193 -0.25 18.52 9.96
CA TYR A 193 -0.89 17.29 10.46
C TYR A 193 -0.03 16.04 10.22
N TRP A 194 0.54 15.91 9.01
CA TRP A 194 1.22 14.67 8.61
C TRP A 194 2.63 14.55 9.20
N GLY A 195 3.40 15.63 9.24
CA GLY A 195 4.78 15.60 9.74
C GLY A 195 4.89 15.10 11.17
N LYS A 196 3.97 15.52 12.04
CA LYS A 196 3.91 15.09 13.45
C LYS A 196 3.58 13.61 13.64
N ARG A 197 3.14 12.93 12.58
CA ARG A 197 2.62 11.56 12.61
C ARG A 197 3.54 10.57 11.92
N ILE A 198 4.65 11.03 11.34
CA ILE A 198 5.62 10.19 10.65
C ILE A 198 6.22 9.20 11.65
N VAL A 199 6.17 7.92 11.29
CA VAL A 199 6.85 6.82 11.98
C VAL A 199 8.24 6.59 11.36
N GLY A 200 8.34 6.70 10.04
CA GLY A 200 9.60 6.58 9.32
C GLY A 200 9.39 6.29 7.84
N PHE A 201 10.51 6.08 7.15
CA PHE A 201 10.57 5.89 5.71
C PHE A 201 11.16 4.53 5.36
N ARG A 202 10.58 3.86 4.36
CA ARG A 202 11.05 2.56 3.88
C ARG A 202 11.07 2.51 2.36
N ARG A 203 11.89 1.62 1.79
CA ARG A 203 11.90 1.32 0.36
C ARG A 203 11.67 -0.16 0.14
N ILE A 204 10.75 -0.48 -0.78
CA ILE A 204 10.57 -1.87 -1.22
C ILE A 204 11.76 -2.22 -2.12
N VAL A 205 12.40 -3.35 -1.83
CA VAL A 205 13.50 -3.88 -2.63
C VAL A 205 12.91 -4.57 -3.86
N LEU A 206 13.29 -4.10 -5.05
CA LEU A 206 12.93 -4.76 -6.29
C LEU A 206 13.81 -6.01 -6.45
N PRO A 207 13.27 -7.16 -6.85
CA PRO A 207 14.06 -8.28 -7.32
C PRO A 207 14.86 -7.81 -8.53
N ASN A 208 16.14 -8.19 -8.56
CA ASN A 208 17.05 -7.87 -9.65
C ASN A 208 16.69 -8.62 -10.93
#